data_AF-A0A382WA70-F1
#
_entry.id   AF-A0A382WA70-F1
#
_cell.length_a   1.000
_cell.length_b   1.000
_cell.length_c   1.000
_cell.angle_alpha   90.00
_cell.angle_beta   90.00
_cell.angle_gamma   90.00
#
_symmetry.space_group_name_H-M   'P 1'
#
loop_
_entity.id
_entity.type
_entity.pdbx_description
1 polymer ?
#
loop_
_entity_poly.entity_id
_entity_poly.type
_entity_poly.pdbx_seq_one_letter_code
_entity_poly.pdbx_strand_id
1 'polypeptide(L)' 'MIKEVTIEGENIIIDFTGAPFWKYYVLQLYFLICHRKKLTDYIK' A
#
# COMPACT_ATOMS: atom_id res chain seq x y z
N MET A 1 9.71 -1.69 7.36
CA MET A 1 8.61 -0.76 7.70
C MET A 1 7.32 -1.50 7.42
N ILE A 2 6.56 -1.84 8.45
CA ILE A 2 5.33 -2.61 8.28
C ILE A 2 4.17 -1.62 8.14
N LYS A 3 3.31 -1.84 7.14
CA LYS A 3 2.08 -1.09 6.92
C LYS A 3 0.91 -2.04 6.84
N GLU A 4 -0.14 -1.75 7.60
CA GLU A 4 -1.39 -2.49 7.53
C GLU A 4 -2.38 -1.69 6.68
N VAL A 5 -2.93 -2.34 5.66
CA VAL A 5 -3.77 -1.70 4.64
C VAL A 5 -5.07 -2.48 4.54
N THR A 6 -6.21 -1.82 4.70
CA THR A 6 -7.53 -2.47 4.54
C THR A 6 -8.08 -2.18 3.14
N ILE A 7 -8.16 -3.17 2.26
CA ILE A 7 -8.74 -3.03 0.91
C ILE A 7 -10.00 -3.90 0.83
N GLU A 8 -11.14 -3.32 0.47
CA GLU A 8 -12.39 -4.08 0.21
C GLU A 8 -12.84 -4.99 1.38
N GLY A 9 -12.44 -4.67 2.61
CA GLY A 9 -12.74 -5.47 3.80
C GLY A 9 -11.68 -6.52 4.14
N GLU A 10 -10.67 -6.70 3.28
CA GLU A 10 -9.50 -7.54 3.56
C GLU A 10 -8.37 -6.71 4.17
N ASN A 11 -7.73 -7.25 5.21
CA ASN A 11 -6.55 -6.65 5.81
C ASN A 11 -5.29 -7.25 5.20
N ILE A 12 -4.52 -6.40 4.51
CA ILE A 12 -3.26 -6.76 3.89
C ILE A 12 -2.13 -6.14 4.70
N ILE A 13 -1.23 -6.98 5.19
CA ILE A 13 -0.01 -6.54 5.88
C ILE A 13 1.12 -6.50 4.85
N ILE A 14 1.67 -5.32 4.63
CA ILE A 14 2.81 -5.10 3.73
C ILE A 14 4.05 -4.83 4.57
N ASP A 15 4.95 -5.80 4.61
CA ASP A 15 6.25 -5.62 5.22
C ASP A 15 7.27 -5.11 4.19
N PHE A 16 7.67 -3.85 4.32
CA PHE A 16 8.74 -3.25 3.51
C PHE A 16 10.14 -3.47 4.10
N THR A 17 10.31 -4.35 5.08
CA THR A 17 11.63 -4.63 5.67
C THR A 17 12.53 -5.33 4.64
N GLY A 18 13.67 -4.72 4.31
CA GLY A 18 14.57 -5.19 3.25
C GLY A 18 14.05 -4.98 1.82
N ALA A 19 12.87 -4.36 1.65
CA ALA A 19 12.32 -4.05 0.35
C ALA A 19 13.07 -2.87 -0.29
N PRO A 20 13.46 -2.95 -1.56
CA PRO A 20 14.04 -1.80 -2.24
C PRO A 20 12.99 -0.68 -2.41
N PHE A 21 13.45 0.58 -2.29
CA PHE A 21 12.61 1.77 -2.07
C PHE A 21 11.46 1.96 -3.08
N TRP A 22 11.67 1.55 -4.33
CA TRP A 22 10.72 1.67 -5.43
C TRP A 22 9.43 0.87 -5.23
N LYS A 23 9.45 -0.23 -4.45
CA LYS A 23 8.24 -1.03 -4.18
C LYS A 23 7.13 -0.22 -3.53
N TYR A 24 7.48 0.72 -2.66
CA TYR A 24 6.51 1.62 -2.03
C TYR A 24 5.83 2.53 -3.06
N TYR A 25 6.62 3.14 -3.96
CA TYR A 25 6.10 4.03 -5.01
C TYR A 25 5.25 3.29 -6.04
N VAL A 26 5.60 2.06 -6.39
CA VAL A 26 4.79 1.22 -7.29
C VAL A 26 3.42 0.93 -6.68
N LEU A 27 3.38 0.58 -5.39
CA LEU A 27 2.12 0.39 -4.67
C LEU A 27 1.31 1.69 -4.63
N GLN A 28 1.93 2.83 -4.31
CA GLN A 28 1.23 4.12 -4.35
C GLN A 28 0.61 4.40 -5.73
N LEU A 29 1.32 4.09 -6.81
CA LEU A 29 0.84 4.29 -8.17
C LEU A 29 -0.32 3.34 -8.51
N TYR A 30 -0.20 2.06 -8.15
CA TYR A 30 -1.25 1.06 -8.34
C TYR A 30 -2.56 1.49 -7.66
N PHE A 31 -2.49 1.92 -6.40
CA PHE A 31 -3.68 2.39 -5.68
C PHE A 31 -4.29 3.64 -6.33
N LEU A 32 -3.44 4.58 -6.77
CA LEU A 32 -3.90 5.78 -7.45
C LEU A 32 -4.59 5.48 -8.79
N ILE A 33 -4.06 4.53 -9.56
CA ILE A 33 -4.57 4.20 -10.90
C ILE A 33 -5.80 3.29 -10.81
N CYS A 34 -5.72 2.21 -10.04
CA CYS A 34 -6.75 1.16 -9.99
C CYS A 34 -7.90 1.53 -9.05
N HIS A 35 -7.62 2.21 -7.94
CA HIS A 35 -8.63 2.54 -6.92
C HIS A 35 -8.98 4.03 -6.86
N ARG A 36 -8.29 4.89 -7.65
CA ARG A 36 -8.43 6.35 -7.65
C ARG A 36 -8.33 7.00 -6.26
N LYS A 37 -7.58 6.36 -5.38
CA LYS A 37 -7.39 6.74 -3.98
C LYS A 37 -5.91 6.61 -3.62
N LYS A 38 -5.45 7.36 -2.64
CA LYS A 38 -4.05 7.26 -2.21
C LYS A 38 -3.90 5.99 -1.36
N LEU A 39 -2.76 5.31 -1.47
CA LEU A 39 -2.41 4.21 -0.57
C LEU A 39 -2.56 4.62 0.92
N THR A 40 -2.24 5.88 1.24
CA THR A 40 -2.38 6.45 2.58
C THR A 40 -3.81 6.48 3.10
N ASP A 41 -4.81 6.51 2.21
CA ASP A 41 -6.23 6.53 2.60
C ASP A 41 -6.68 5.15 3.12
N TYR A 42 -5.90 4.12 2.84
CA TYR A 42 -6.15 2.73 3.25
C TYR A 42 -5.22 2.27 4.38
N ILE A 43 -4.21 3.06 4.72
CA ILE A 43 -3.30 2.80 5.84
C ILE A 43 -4.02 3.19 7.13
N LYS A 44 -4.13 2.26 8.08
CA LYS A 44 -4.52 2.54 9.46
C LYS A 44 -3.33 2.94 10.32
#